data_AF-A0A0F8YHV5-F1
#
_entry.id   AF-A0A0F8YHV5-F1
#
_cell.length_a   1.000
_cell.length_b   1.000
_cell.length_c   1.000
_cell.angle_alpha   90.00
_cell.angle_beta   90.00
_cell.angle_gamma   90.00
#
_symmetry.space_group_name_H-M   'P 1'
#
loop_
_entity.id
_entity.type
_entity.pdbx_description
1 polymer ?
#
loop_
_entity_poly.entity_id
_entity_poly.type
_entity_poly.pdbx_seq_one_letter_code
_entity_poly.pdbx_strand_id
1 'polypeptide(L)' 'MIREATSTDLPRVVEMGRTFLLSGPYRDIIEDNPEVPLQLAEKLVEHPQAKILVEE' A
#
# COMPACT_ATOMS: atom_id res chain seq x y z
N MET A 1 6.64 10.76 -14.21
CA MET A 1 7.98 10.10 -14.11
C MET A 1 7.86 8.96 -13.10
N ILE A 2 8.50 7.80 -13.31
CA ILE A 2 8.42 6.68 -12.34
C ILE A 2 9.59 6.75 -11.36
N ARG A 3 9.31 6.72 -10.06
CA ARG A 3 10.31 6.71 -8.98
C ARG A 3 9.93 5.76 -7.84
N GLU A 4 10.88 5.46 -6.97
CA GLU A 4 10.61 4.72 -5.74
C GLU A 4 9.73 5.57 -4.80
N ALA A 5 8.78 4.91 -4.15
CA ALA A 5 7.91 5.53 -3.15
C ALA A 5 8.71 5.88 -1.90
N THR A 6 8.40 7.03 -1.31
CA THR A 6 8.93 7.45 -0.01
C THR A 6 7.80 7.50 1.01
N SER A 7 8.11 7.83 2.27
CA SER A 7 7.12 7.95 3.34
C SER A 7 6.01 8.96 3.00
N THR A 8 6.27 9.97 2.17
CA THR A 8 5.26 10.95 1.76
C THR A 8 4.21 10.37 0.82
N ASP A 9 4.50 9.27 0.14
CA ASP A 9 3.58 8.60 -0.77
C ASP A 9 2.65 7.60 -0.05
N LEU A 10 2.86 7.33 1.25
CA LEU A 10 2.08 6.37 2.03
C LEU A 10 0.56 6.54 1.88
N PRO A 11 -0.03 7.76 1.96
CA PRO A 11 -1.48 7.91 1.79
C PRO A 11 -1.96 7.40 0.42
N ARG A 12 -1.23 7.70 -0.65
CA ARG A 12 -1.56 7.28 -2.03
C ARG A 12 -1.36 5.77 -2.21
N VAL A 13 -0.29 5.22 -1.66
CA VAL A 13 -0.01 3.77 -1.68
C VAL A 13 -1.10 3.00 -0.94
N VAL A 14 -1.55 3.50 0.22
CA VAL A 14 -2.63 2.91 1.00
C VAL A 14 -3.96 3.01 0.25
N GLU A 15 -4.26 4.13 -0.40
CA GLU A 15 -5.47 4.29 -1.19
C GLU A 15 -5.51 3.32 -2.40
N MET A 16 -4.40 3.23 -3.14
CA MET A 16 -4.25 2.29 -4.25
C MET A 16 -4.29 0.84 -3.78
N GLY A 17 -3.56 0.52 -2.71
CA GLY A 17 -3.51 -0.81 -2.09
C GLY A 17 -4.88 -1.21 -1.55
N ARG A 18 -5.61 -0.30 -0.91
CA ARG A 18 -6.97 -0.53 -0.43
C ARG A 18 -7.91 -0.78 -1.60
N THR A 19 -7.82 0.00 -2.68
CA THR A 19 -8.62 -0.22 -3.89
C THR A 19 -8.32 -1.59 -4.51
N PHE A 20 -7.05 -1.95 -4.65
CA PHE A 20 -6.63 -3.25 -5.18
C PHE A 20 -7.09 -4.42 -4.30
N LEU A 21 -6.93 -4.30 -2.99
CA LEU A 21 -7.26 -5.38 -2.07
C LEU A 21 -8.78 -5.52 -1.86
N LEU A 22 -9.53 -4.42 -1.86
CA LEU A 22 -11.01 -4.43 -1.81
C LEU A 22 -11.67 -4.85 -3.12
N SER A 23 -11.00 -4.67 -4.26
CA SER A 23 -11.47 -5.19 -5.56
C SER A 23 -11.02 -6.64 -5.82
N GLY A 24 -10.18 -7.19 -4.96
CA GLY A 24 -9.60 -8.53 -5.07
C GLY A 24 -10.18 -9.56 -4.10
N PRO A 25 -9.61 -10.78 -4.08
CA PRO A 25 -10.10 -11.89 -3.26
C PRO A 25 -9.86 -11.69 -1.75
N TYR A 26 -9.20 -10.61 -1.35
CA TYR A 26 -8.85 -10.30 0.05
C TYR A 26 -9.79 -9.27 0.69
N ARG A 27 -10.87 -8.87 -0.01
CA ARG A 27 -11.84 -7.87 0.44
C ARG A 27 -12.35 -8.12 1.87
N ASP A 28 -12.78 -9.34 2.14
CA ASP A 28 -13.42 -9.73 3.41
C ASP A 28 -12.44 -9.66 4.60
N ILE A 29 -11.12 -9.73 4.34
CA ILE A 29 -10.07 -9.61 5.36
C ILE A 29 -9.84 -8.14 5.75
N ILE A 30 -10.13 -7.20 4.84
CA ILE A 30 -9.82 -5.77 5.01
C ILE A 30 -11.03 -4.98 5.49
N GLU A 31 -12.25 -5.39 5.14
CA GLU A 31 -13.46 -4.78 5.71
C GLU A 31 -13.46 -4.88 7.24
N ASP A 32 -12.90 -5.96 7.81
CA ASP A 32 -12.84 -6.17 9.26
C ASP A 32 -11.69 -5.45 9.97
N ASN A 33 -10.64 -5.01 9.26
CA ASN A 33 -9.52 -4.29 9.88
C ASN A 33 -8.78 -3.31 8.93
N PRO A 34 -9.18 -2.03 8.89
CA PRO A 34 -8.59 -1.03 8.01
C PRO A 34 -7.14 -0.63 8.39
N GLU A 35 -6.62 -1.06 9.54
CA GLU A 35 -5.23 -0.81 9.94
C GLU A 35 -4.24 -1.79 9.30
N VAL A 36 -4.69 -2.99 8.91
CA VAL A 36 -3.83 -4.03 8.33
C VAL A 36 -3.16 -3.58 7.02
N PRO A 37 -3.87 -2.93 6.06
CA PRO A 37 -3.26 -2.41 4.85
C PRO A 37 -2.22 -1.31 5.12
N LEU A 38 -2.46 -0.47 6.14
CA LEU A 38 -1.54 0.61 6.52
C LEU A 38 -0.23 0.01 7.06
N GLN A 39 -0.32 -0.93 8.01
CA GLN A 39 0.86 -1.60 8.56
C GLN A 39 1.66 -2.37 7.52
N LEU A 40 0.97 -2.97 6.52
CA LEU A 40 1.64 -3.64 5.41
C LEU A 40 2.34 -2.64 4.49
N ALA A 41 1.70 -1.51 4.17
CA ALA A 41 2.30 -0.45 3.36
C ALA A 41 3.54 0.16 4.03
N GLU A 42 3.47 0.44 5.34
CA GLU A 42 4.61 0.93 6.12
C GLU A 42 5.79 -0.06 6.07
N LYS A 43 5.54 -1.35 6.33
CA LYS A 43 6.56 -2.39 6.23
C LYS A 43 7.19 -2.46 4.84
N LEU A 44 6.40 -2.31 3.77
CA LEU A 44 6.91 -2.40 2.40
C LEU A 44 7.71 -1.16 1.98
N VAL A 45 7.37 0.03 2.47
CA VAL A 45 8.14 1.26 2.18
C VAL A 45 9.49 1.26 2.92
N GLU A 46 9.56 0.68 4.11
CA GLU A 46 10.79 0.62 4.91
C GLU A 46 11.67 -0.60 4.64
N HIS A 47 11.13 -1.64 3.99
CA HIS A 47 11.86 -2.88 3.77
C HIS A 47 12.84 -2.77 2.59
N PRO A 48 14.16 -3.01 2.79
CA PRO A 48 15.20 -2.74 1.77
C PRO A 48 15.04 -3.49 0.43
N GLN A 49 14.33 -4.62 0.46
CA GLN A 49 14.07 -5.46 -0.71
C GLN A 49 12.68 -5.25 -1.31
N ALA A 50 11.78 -4.52 -0.63
CA ALA A 50 10.49 -4.18 -1.18
C ALA A 50 10.64 -2.88 -1.97
N LYS A 51 10.12 -2.85 -3.20
CA LYS A 51 10.13 -1.64 -4.03
C LYS A 51 8.72 -1.34 -4.50
N ILE A 52 8.16 -0.28 -3.94
CA ILE A 52 6.92 0.30 -4.43
C ILE A 52 7.31 1.43 -5.39
N LEU A 53 6.75 1.39 -6.60
CA LEU A 53 6.99 2.40 -7.63
C LEU A 53 5.75 3.28 -7.77
N VAL A 54 5.96 4.59 -7.80
CA VAL A 54 4.90 5.58 -8.00
C VAL A 54 5.18 6.41 -9.25
N GLU A 55 4.12 6.75 -9.96
CA GLU A 55 4.15 7.67 -11.10
C GLU A 55 3.70 9.06 -10.63
N GLU A 56 4.52 10.08 -10.88
CA GLU A 56 4.15 11.50 -10.70
C GLU A 56 3.01 11.94 -11.60
#